data_AF-X1RBD7-F1
#
_entry.id   AF-X1RBD7-F1
#
_cell.length_a   1.000
_cell.length_b   1.000
_cell.length_c   1.000
_cell.angle_alpha   90.00
_cell.angle_beta   90.00
_cell.angle_gamma   90.00
#
_symmetry.space_group_name_H-M   'P 1'
#
loop_
_entity.id
_entity.type
_entity.pdbx_description
1 polymer ?
#
loop_
_entity_poly.entity_id
_entity_poly.type
_entity_poly.pdbx_seq_one_letter_code
_entity_poly.pdbx_strand_id
1 'polypeptide(L)'
;MENEAAKAVAAIPEEMESYAQISRLAHSGQYSKALESVKESSISQSTKQHLQRVLESNNQYIIDRTFLELDSRIAQALCWDCWRD
;
A
#
# COMPACT_ATOMS: atom_id res chain seq x y z
N MET A 1 28.13 9.32 8.73
CA MET A 1 26.80 8.96 9.28
C MET A 1 25.78 9.45 8.28
N GLU A 2 25.26 8.55 7.44
CA GLU A 2 24.14 8.90 6.56
C GLU A 2 22.91 9.17 7.42
N ASN A 3 22.20 10.26 7.12
CA ASN A 3 21.04 10.71 7.88
C ASN A 3 19.88 9.71 7.70
N GLU A 4 19.47 9.03 8.76
CA GLU A 4 18.39 8.03 8.75
C GLU A 4 17.06 8.60 8.21
N ALA A 5 16.80 9.89 8.44
CA ALA A 5 15.62 10.58 7.90
C ALA A 5 15.68 10.68 6.37
N ALA A 6 16.85 10.89 5.78
CA ALA A 6 17.01 10.94 4.33
C ALA A 6 16.77 9.57 3.67
N LYS A 7 17.17 8.48 4.35
CA LYS A 7 16.87 7.11 3.91
C LYS A 7 15.37 6.81 3.99
N ALA A 8 14.71 7.23 5.07
CA ALA A 8 13.26 7.06 5.22
C ALA A 8 12.48 7.83 4.14
N VAL A 9 12.89 9.07 3.81
CA VAL A 9 12.26 9.85 2.74
C VAL A 9 12.45 9.20 1.37
N ALA A 10 13.62 8.60 1.10
CA ALA A 10 13.88 7.90 -0.16
C ALA A 10 13.12 6.57 -0.30
N ALA A 11 12.72 5.93 0.81
CA ALA A 11 11.94 4.69 0.81
C ALA A 11 10.45 4.92 0.50
N ILE A 12 9.91 6.11 0.81
CA ILE A 12 8.49 6.45 0.56
C ILE A 12 8.09 6.30 -0.92
N PRO A 13 8.87 6.80 -1.90
CA PRO A 13 8.62 6.54 -3.32
C PRO A 13 8.51 5.05 -3.67
N GLU A 14 9.43 4.22 -3.17
CA GLU A 14 9.47 2.77 -3.45
C GLU A 14 8.28 2.02 -2.82
N GLU A 15 7.90 2.40 -1.60
CA GLU A 15 6.73 1.84 -0.93
C GLU A 15 5.43 2.20 -1.65
N MET A 16 5.31 3.44 -2.16
CA MET A 16 4.14 3.89 -2.92
C MET A 16 4.04 3.21 -4.29
N GLU A 17 5.16 3.01 -4.98
CA GLU A 17 5.20 2.23 -6.23
C GLU A 17 4.76 0.77 -5.99
N SER A 18 5.30 0.15 -4.93
CA SER A 18 4.92 -1.20 -4.53
C SER A 18 3.41 -1.30 -4.24
N TYR A 19 2.88 -0.36 -3.44
CA TYR A 19 1.46 -0.30 -3.12
C TYR A 19 0.59 -0.14 -4.38
N ALA A 20 0.95 0.78 -5.27
CA ALA A 20 0.21 1.03 -6.50
C ALA A 20 0.17 -0.20 -7.42
N GLN A 21 1.27 -0.96 -7.50
CA GLN A 21 1.32 -2.23 -8.23
C GLN A 21 0.39 -3.27 -7.61
N ILE A 22 0.45 -3.45 -6.29
CA ILE A 22 -0.40 -4.40 -5.56
C ILE A 22 -1.88 -4.05 -5.76
N SER A 23 -2.24 -2.77 -5.60
CA SER A 23 -3.61 -2.28 -5.79
C SER A 23 -4.11 -2.57 -7.21
N ARG A 24 -3.32 -2.28 -8.23
CA ARG A 24 -3.68 -2.56 -9.64
C ARG A 24 -3.93 -4.04 -9.89
N LEU A 25 -3.07 -4.91 -9.37
CA LEU A 25 -3.22 -6.37 -9.51
C LEU A 25 -4.47 -6.88 -8.81
N ALA A 26 -4.76 -6.39 -7.59
CA ALA A 26 -5.93 -6.75 -6.81
C ALA A 26 -7.24 -6.35 -7.52
N HIS A 27 -7.34 -5.12 -8.02
CA HIS A 27 -8.53 -4.63 -8.73
C HIS A 27 -8.74 -5.34 -10.07
N SER A 28 -7.66 -5.86 -10.67
CA SER A 28 -7.74 -6.66 -11.90
C SER A 28 -8.07 -8.15 -11.64
N GLY A 29 -8.35 -8.53 -10.39
CA GLY A 29 -8.59 -9.91 -10.00
C GLY A 29 -7.36 -10.84 -10.04
N GLN A 30 -6.15 -10.28 -10.22
CA GLN A 30 -4.90 -11.05 -10.31
C GLN A 30 -4.33 -11.32 -8.91
N TYR A 31 -5.11 -11.96 -8.03
CA TYR A 31 -4.81 -12.08 -6.60
C TYR A 31 -3.52 -12.83 -6.29
N SER A 32 -3.21 -13.90 -7.00
CA SER A 32 -1.95 -14.64 -6.80
C SER A 32 -0.72 -13.74 -7.05
N LYS A 33 -0.77 -12.93 -8.11
CA LYS A 33 0.30 -11.97 -8.42
C LYS A 33 0.32 -10.83 -7.42
N ALA A 34 -0.84 -10.35 -6.97
CA ALA A 34 -0.92 -9.35 -5.91
C ALA A 34 -0.26 -9.85 -4.62
N LEU A 35 -0.51 -11.11 -4.22
CA LEU A 35 0.13 -11.74 -3.07
C LEU A 35 1.65 -11.91 -3.22
N GLU A 36 2.13 -12.23 -4.42
CA GLU A 36 3.58 -12.24 -4.72
C GLU A 36 4.17 -10.84 -4.58
N SER A 37 3.55 -9.83 -5.17
CA SER A 37 3.98 -8.43 -5.04
C SER A 37 3.97 -7.94 -3.59
N VAL A 38 3.01 -8.36 -2.76
CA VAL A 38 3.02 -8.06 -1.31
C VAL A 38 4.26 -8.63 -0.62
N LYS A 39 4.66 -9.87 -0.95
CA LYS A 39 5.85 -10.50 -0.33
C LYS A 39 7.13 -9.74 -0.68
N GLU A 40 7.27 -9.36 -1.95
CA GLU A 40 8.47 -8.71 -2.51
C GLU A 40 8.56 -7.21 -2.22
N SER A 41 7.42 -6.55 -1.96
CA SER A 41 7.37 -5.10 -1.74
C SER A 41 8.22 -4.59 -0.57
N SER A 42 8.58 -3.32 -0.60
CA SER A 42 9.29 -2.63 0.49
C SER A 42 8.36 -2.15 1.63
N ILE A 43 7.03 -2.26 1.48
CA ILE A 43 6.06 -1.78 2.47
C ILE A 43 6.22 -2.46 3.83
N SER A 44 5.84 -1.74 4.89
CA SER A 44 5.93 -2.23 6.27
C SER A 44 5.29 -3.61 6.49
N GLN A 45 5.89 -4.40 7.40
CA GLN A 45 5.45 -5.77 7.69
C GLN A 45 3.99 -5.87 8.17
N SER A 46 3.52 -4.89 8.96
CA SER A 46 2.13 -4.83 9.39
C SER A 46 1.17 -4.65 8.21
N THR A 47 1.54 -3.81 7.24
CA THR A 47 0.80 -3.61 5.99
C THR A 47 0.80 -4.88 5.15
N LYS A 48 1.95 -5.55 5.01
CA LYS A 48 2.05 -6.84 4.31
C LYS A 48 1.09 -7.89 4.88
N GLN A 49 1.11 -8.07 6.21
CA GLN A 49 0.23 -9.04 6.88
C GLN A 49 -1.24 -8.71 6.70
N HIS A 50 -1.60 -7.42 6.75
CA HIS A 50 -2.98 -6.99 6.52
C HIS A 50 -3.43 -7.29 5.08
N LEU A 51 -2.63 -6.88 4.08
CA LEU A 51 -2.93 -7.10 2.67
C LEU A 51 -2.97 -8.59 2.31
N GLN A 52 -2.10 -9.42 2.90
CA GLN A 52 -2.14 -10.87 2.73
C GLN A 52 -3.49 -11.45 3.17
N ARG A 53 -3.95 -11.14 4.39
CA ARG A 53 -5.25 -11.63 4.89
C ARG A 53 -6.42 -11.17 4.02
N VAL A 54 -6.38 -9.93 3.55
CA VAL A 54 -7.42 -9.36 2.69
C VAL A 54 -7.46 -10.05 1.33
N LEU A 55 -6.31 -10.23 0.68
CA LEU A 55 -6.22 -10.89 -0.62
C LEU A 55 -6.55 -12.39 -0.54
N GLU A 56 -6.12 -13.07 0.52
CA GLU A 56 -6.43 -14.50 0.77
C GLU A 56 -7.93 -14.75 1.01
N SER A 57 -8.70 -13.72 1.38
CA SER A 57 -10.15 -13.83 1.50
C SER A 57 -10.84 -14.12 0.16
N ASN A 58 -10.20 -13.79 -0.97
CA ASN A 58 -10.77 -13.82 -2.32
C ASN A 58 -12.15 -13.12 -2.43
N ASN A 59 -12.44 -12.20 -1.51
CA ASN A 59 -13.71 -11.49 -1.46
C ASN A 59 -13.51 -10.09 -2.05
N GLN A 60 -13.97 -9.90 -3.29
CA GLN A 60 -13.82 -8.63 -4.02
C GLN A 60 -14.32 -7.43 -3.22
N TYR A 61 -15.45 -7.55 -2.52
CA TYR A 61 -16.00 -6.46 -1.71
C TYR A 61 -15.06 -6.04 -0.58
N ILE A 62 -14.47 -7.00 0.13
CA ILE A 62 -13.51 -6.72 1.21
C ILE A 62 -12.25 -6.09 0.61
N ILE A 63 -11.76 -6.64 -0.49
CA ILE A 63 -10.56 -6.15 -1.19
C ILE A 63 -10.76 -4.69 -1.62
N ASP A 64 -11.82 -4.40 -2.38
CA ASP A 64 -12.11 -3.05 -2.87
C ASP A 64 -12.29 -2.06 -1.71
N ARG A 65 -12.98 -2.48 -0.64
CA ARG A 65 -13.20 -1.63 0.52
C ARG A 65 -11.89 -1.31 1.25
N THR A 66 -11.00 -2.28 1.42
CA THR A 66 -9.69 -2.07 2.03
C THR A 66 -8.83 -1.14 1.20
N PHE A 67 -8.75 -1.34 -0.12
CA PHE A 67 -7.94 -0.45 -0.96
C PHE A 67 -8.49 0.97 -0.98
N LEU A 68 -9.82 1.16 -1.04
CA LEU A 68 -10.44 2.48 -0.94
C LEU A 68 -10.09 3.20 0.38
N GLU A 69 -10.07 2.47 1.51
CA GLU A 69 -9.67 3.04 2.80
C GLU A 69 -8.20 3.47 2.79
N LEU A 70 -7.32 2.63 2.25
CA LEU A 70 -5.88 2.92 2.16
C LEU A 70 -5.61 4.11 1.23
N ASP A 71 -6.26 4.16 0.06
CA ASP A 71 -6.18 5.29 -0.87
C ASP A 71 -6.63 6.59 -0.20
N SER A 72 -7.71 6.54 0.58
CA SER A 72 -8.21 7.70 1.32
C SER A 72 -7.20 8.20 2.37
N ARG A 73 -6.55 7.28 3.09
CA ARG A 73 -5.52 7.61 4.09
C ARG A 73 -4.27 8.20 3.45
N ILE A 74 -3.85 7.66 2.30
CA ILE A 74 -2.73 8.19 1.52
C ILE A 74 -3.08 9.59 1.01
N ALA A 75 -4.27 9.78 0.43
CA ALA A 75 -4.72 11.08 -0.04
C ALA A 75 -4.74 12.11 1.10
N GLN A 76 -5.23 11.76 2.27
CA GLN A 76 -5.21 12.64 3.45
C GLN A 76 -3.78 12.96 3.90
N ALA A 77 -2.88 11.98 3.93
CA ALA A 77 -1.49 12.20 4.31
C ALA A 77 -0.75 13.12 3.33
N LEU A 78 -1.07 13.04 2.03
CA LEU A 78 -0.47 13.87 0.98
C LEU A 78 -1.17 15.23 0.77
N CYS A 79 -2.34 15.42 1.37
CA CYS A 79 -3.17 16.60 1.13
C CYS A 79 -2.61 17.82 1.85
N TRP A 80 -1.88 18.65 1.11
CA TRP A 80 -1.26 19.87 1.62
C TRP A 80 -2.24 20.84 2.31
N ASP A 81 -3.44 20.99 1.76
CA ASP A 81 -4.48 21.87 2.31
C ASP A 81 -5.23 21.23 3.50
N CYS A 82 -5.16 19.91 3.68
CA CYS A 82 -5.81 19.22 4.80
C CYS A 82 -5.07 19.39 6.13
N TRP A 83 -3.82 19.87 6.10
CA TRP A 83 -2.99 20.15 7.27
C TRP A 83 -2.85 21.65 7.57
N ARG A 84 -3.46 22.50 6.75
CA ARG A 84 -3.36 23.95 6.85
C ARG A 84 -4.66 24.47 7.47
N ASP A 85 -4.62 24.73 8.79
CA ASP A 85 -5.70 25.39 9.53
C ASP A 85 -6.05 26.78 8.95
#